data_AF-A0A1G7KHS8-F1
#
_entry.id   AF-A0A1G7KHS8-F1
#
_cell.length_a   1.000
_cell.length_b   1.000
_cell.length_c   1.000
_cell.angle_alpha   90.00
_cell.angle_beta   90.00
_cell.angle_gamma   90.00
#
_symmetry.space_group_name_H-M   'P 1'
#
loop_
_entity.id
_entity.type
_entity.pdbx_description
1 polymer ?
#
loop_
_entity_poly.entity_id
_entity_poly.type
_entity_poly.pdbx_seq_one_letter_code
_entity_poly.pdbx_strand_id
1 'polypeptide(L)'
;MSLADRMIRLLWAAAGEDVAERVLRSHWRVLPSDDAAGRALRDRLVGVLLRELPGEFDKIRRAVLDDELSLLDDAGRAAPSRSSVLAIVRALPVWSPR
;
A
#
# COMPACT_ATOMS: atom_id res chain seq x y z
N MET A 1 7.98 -10.30 -7.67
CA MET A 1 6.55 -9.98 -7.46
C MET A 1 6.32 -8.57 -7.92
N SER A 2 5.37 -8.35 -8.85
CA SER A 2 5.17 -7.04 -9.49
C SER A 2 4.51 -6.04 -8.53
N LEU A 3 4.61 -4.74 -8.83
CA LEU A 3 3.82 -3.73 -8.12
C LEU A 3 2.32 -4.03 -8.18
N ALA A 4 1.82 -4.53 -9.31
CA ALA A 4 0.42 -4.90 -9.48
C ALA A 4 -0.02 -5.97 -8.47
N ASP A 5 0.78 -7.02 -8.27
CA ASP A 5 0.51 -8.08 -7.29
C ASP A 5 0.45 -7.54 -5.86
N ARG A 6 1.36 -6.61 -5.52
CA ARG A 6 1.42 -5.95 -4.21
C ARG A 6 0.19 -5.08 -3.94
N MET A 7 -0.22 -4.30 -4.94
CA MET A 7 -1.39 -3.43 -4.88
C MET A 7 -2.67 -4.21 -4.63
N ILE A 8 -2.86 -5.32 -5.36
CA ILE A 8 -3.97 -6.25 -5.17
C ILE A 8 -3.93 -6.81 -3.74
N ARG A 9 -2.74 -7.23 -3.27
CA ARG A 9 -2.38 -7.56 -1.88
C ARG A 9 -3.02 -6.61 -0.86
N LEU A 10 -2.58 -5.37 -0.97
CA LEU A 10 -2.93 -4.28 -0.07
C LEU A 10 -4.42 -3.97 -0.08
N LEU A 11 -5.04 -3.91 -1.27
CA LEU A 11 -6.45 -3.58 -1.42
C LEU A 11 -7.34 -4.61 -0.73
N TRP A 12 -7.07 -5.91 -0.92
CA TRP A 12 -7.82 -6.96 -0.24
C TRP A 12 -7.61 -6.93 1.28
N ALA A 13 -6.37 -6.78 1.74
CA ALA A 13 -6.04 -6.76 3.17
C ALA A 13 -6.68 -5.57 3.91
N ALA A 14 -6.68 -4.39 3.31
CA ALA A 14 -7.19 -3.17 3.93
C ALA A 14 -8.72 -3.04 3.80
N ALA A 15 -9.28 -3.38 2.63
CA ALA A 15 -10.62 -2.94 2.24
C ALA A 15 -11.66 -4.06 2.15
N GLY A 16 -11.24 -5.32 2.18
CA GLY A 16 -12.11 -6.45 1.84
C GLY A 16 -12.38 -6.53 0.34
N GLU A 17 -12.98 -7.64 -0.09
CA GLU A 17 -13.14 -8.00 -1.50
C GLU A 17 -13.97 -6.99 -2.31
N ASP A 18 -15.11 -6.56 -1.79
CA ASP A 18 -16.04 -5.67 -2.50
C ASP A 18 -15.47 -4.26 -2.76
N VAL A 19 -14.75 -3.70 -1.79
CA VAL A 19 -14.13 -2.37 -1.92
C VAL A 19 -12.88 -2.47 -2.80
N ALA A 20 -12.07 -3.53 -2.61
CA ALA A 20 -10.92 -3.79 -3.46
C ALA A 20 -11.32 -3.93 -4.93
N GLU A 21 -12.36 -4.71 -5.24
CA GLU A 21 -12.82 -4.92 -6.60
C GLU A 21 -13.29 -3.62 -7.27
N ARG A 22 -14.07 -2.80 -6.56
CA ARG A 22 -14.54 -1.50 -7.06
C ARG A 22 -13.39 -0.52 -7.32
N VAL A 23 -12.42 -0.47 -6.41
CA VAL A 23 -11.23 0.38 -6.56
C VAL A 23 -10.36 -0.11 -7.73
N LEU A 24 -10.13 -1.41 -7.85
CA LEU A 24 -9.40 -2.02 -8.97
C LEU A 24 -10.12 -1.75 -10.30
N ARG A 25 -11.43 -1.98 -10.40
CA ARG A 25 -12.23 -1.69 -11.61
C ARG A 25 -12.19 -0.22 -12.03
N SER A 26 -11.95 0.69 -11.08
CA SER A 26 -11.82 2.13 -11.38
C SER A 26 -10.42 2.52 -11.87
N HIS A 27 -9.40 1.70 -11.59
CA HIS A 27 -7.99 2.03 -11.85
C HIS A 27 -7.26 1.00 -12.73
N TRP A 28 -7.90 -0.10 -13.15
CA TRP A 28 -7.29 -1.22 -13.88
C TRP A 28 -6.69 -0.85 -15.25
N ARG A 29 -7.17 0.24 -15.87
CA ARG A 29 -6.62 0.75 -17.14
C ARG A 29 -5.20 1.32 -16.99
N VAL A 30 -4.77 1.58 -15.75
CA VAL A 30 -3.42 2.01 -15.42
C VAL A 30 -2.73 0.84 -14.73
N LEU A 31 -2.09 -0.01 -15.52
CA LEU A 31 -1.33 -1.14 -14.98
C LEU A 31 -0.15 -0.59 -14.17
N PRO A 32 -0.01 -0.93 -12.87
CA PRO A 32 1.07 -0.40 -12.05
C PRO A 32 2.42 -1.01 -12.48
N SER A 33 3.30 -0.18 -13.04
CA SER A 33 4.71 -0.50 -13.25
C SER A 33 5.53 -0.18 -11.99
N ASP A 34 6.66 -0.86 -11.76
CA ASP A 34 7.55 -0.60 -10.61
C ASP A 34 8.29 0.77 -10.66
N ASP A 35 7.88 1.67 -11.56
CA ASP A 35 8.46 2.99 -11.78
C ASP A 35 7.83 4.07 -10.87
N ALA A 36 8.22 5.33 -11.10
CA ALA A 36 7.69 6.46 -10.35
C ALA A 36 6.17 6.66 -10.53
N ALA A 37 5.61 6.32 -11.69
CA ALA A 37 4.18 6.46 -11.97
C ALA A 37 3.37 5.41 -11.18
N GLY A 38 3.85 4.18 -11.09
CA GLY A 38 3.22 3.17 -10.24
C GLY A 38 3.26 3.51 -8.76
N ARG A 39 4.35 4.11 -8.26
CA ARG A 39 4.42 4.63 -6.89
C ARG A 39 3.39 5.74 -6.64
N ALA A 40 3.26 6.71 -7.56
CA ALA A 40 2.25 7.76 -7.45
C ALA A 40 0.81 7.20 -7.47
N LEU A 41 0.56 6.15 -8.27
CA LEU A 41 -0.73 5.45 -8.28
C LEU A 41 -1.01 4.77 -6.93
N ARG A 42 0.00 4.18 -6.30
CA ARG A 42 -0.14 3.59 -4.96
C ARG A 42 -0.59 4.62 -3.92
N ASP A 43 0.07 5.77 -3.85
CA ASP A 43 -0.28 6.83 -2.90
C ASP A 43 -1.72 7.31 -3.10
N ARG A 44 -2.14 7.45 -4.37
CA ARG A 44 -3.52 7.80 -4.71
C ARG A 44 -4.51 6.73 -4.24
N LEU A 45 -4.20 5.45 -4.41
CA LEU A 45 -5.05 4.34 -3.99
C LEU A 45 -5.19 4.27 -2.47
N VAL A 46 -4.10 4.46 -1.73
CA VAL A 46 -4.14 4.58 -0.26
C VAL A 46 -5.02 5.77 0.15
N GLY A 47 -4.91 6.92 -0.53
CA GLY A 47 -5.78 8.08 -0.30
C GLY A 47 -7.26 7.82 -0.63
N VAL A 48 -7.58 6.96 -1.60
CA VAL A 48 -8.95 6.51 -1.86
C VAL A 48 -9.44 5.62 -0.73
N LEU A 49 -8.65 4.65 -0.28
CA LEU A 49 -9.01 3.76 0.83
C LEU A 49 -9.33 4.53 2.11
N LEU A 50 -8.52 5.53 2.46
CA LEU A 50 -8.75 6.38 3.63
C LEU A 50 -10.06 7.17 3.57
N ARG A 51 -10.57 7.46 2.36
CA ARG A 51 -11.85 8.14 2.16
C ARG A 51 -13.03 7.18 2.16
N GLU A 52 -12.88 6.00 1.56
CA GLU A 52 -13.92 4.97 1.48
C GLU A 52 -14.14 4.28 2.83
N LEU A 53 -13.11 4.21 3.68
CA LEU A 53 -13.13 3.50 4.96
C LEU A 53 -12.77 4.44 6.12
N PRO A 54 -13.61 5.45 6.42
CA PRO A 54 -13.37 6.33 7.54
C PRO A 54 -13.36 5.54 8.85
N GLY A 55 -12.29 5.66 9.63
CA GLY A 55 -12.11 4.92 10.89
C GLY A 55 -11.17 3.71 10.79
N GLU A 56 -10.89 3.22 9.59
CA GLU A 56 -10.02 2.05 9.36
C GLU A 56 -8.54 2.43 9.12
N PHE A 57 -8.12 3.60 9.61
CA PHE A 57 -6.76 4.11 9.39
C PHE A 57 -5.69 3.10 9.84
N ASP A 58 -5.85 2.52 11.04
CA ASP A 58 -4.88 1.57 11.57
C ASP A 58 -4.82 0.29 10.74
N LYS A 59 -5.96 -0.17 10.23
CA LYS A 59 -6.03 -1.34 9.34
C LYS A 59 -5.32 -1.06 8.01
N ILE A 60 -5.57 0.10 7.41
CA ILE A 60 -4.91 0.53 6.17
C ILE A 60 -3.39 0.68 6.40
N ARG A 61 -2.99 1.34 7.50
CA ARG A 61 -1.59 1.50 7.89
C ARG A 61 -0.91 0.15 8.11
N ARG A 62 -1.58 -0.80 8.75
CA ARG A 62 -1.08 -2.16 8.97
C ARG A 62 -0.90 -2.91 7.65
N ALA A 63 -1.88 -2.86 6.76
CA ALA A 63 -1.78 -3.51 5.44
C ALA A 63 -0.62 -2.93 4.60
N VAL A 64 -0.42 -1.61 4.63
CA VAL A 64 0.73 -0.96 3.97
C VAL A 64 2.05 -1.43 4.59
N LEU A 65 2.13 -1.51 5.92
CA LEU A 65 3.31 -1.99 6.62
C LEU A 65 3.64 -3.43 6.26
N ASP A 66 2.66 -4.33 6.28
CA ASP A 66 2.86 -5.74 5.99
C ASP A 66 3.28 -5.95 4.52
N ASP A 67 2.75 -5.15 3.58
CA ASP A 67 3.21 -5.17 2.18
C ASP A 67 4.66 -4.67 2.04
N GLU A 68 5.04 -3.59 2.72
CA GLU A 68 6.43 -3.11 2.73
C GLU A 68 7.40 -4.13 3.34
N LEU A 69 7.02 -4.79 4.45
CA LEU A 69 7.83 -5.83 5.06
C LEU A 69 7.97 -7.08 4.17
N SER A 70 7.02 -7.31 3.26
CA SER A 70 7.11 -8.39 2.26
C SER A 70 8.21 -8.14 1.22
N LEU A 71 8.69 -6.90 1.09
CA LEU A 71 9.79 -6.52 0.19
C LEU A 71 11.17 -6.85 0.76
N LEU A 72 11.27 -6.97 2.08
CA LEU A 72 12.50 -7.34 2.75
C LEU A 72 12.67 -8.86 2.68
N ASP A 73 13.89 -9.30 2.41
CA ASP A 73 14.29 -10.69 2.61
C ASP A 73 14.43 -11.00 4.11
N ASP A 74 14.69 -12.26 4.47
CA ASP A 74 14.77 -12.67 5.88
C ASP A 74 15.86 -11.93 6.66
N ALA A 75 17.00 -11.65 6.00
CA ALA A 75 18.08 -10.87 6.59
C ALA A 75 17.66 -9.42 6.82
N GLY A 76 17.01 -8.79 5.83
CA GLY A 76 16.49 -7.44 5.92
C GLY A 76 15.36 -7.30 6.95
N ARG A 77 14.54 -8.34 7.17
CA ARG A 77 13.54 -8.36 8.25
C ARG A 77 14.18 -8.49 9.63
N ALA A 78 15.22 -9.32 9.78
CA ALA A 78 15.92 -9.49 11.04
C ALA A 78 16.78 -8.27 11.42
N ALA A 79 17.37 -7.60 10.43
CA ALA A 79 18.24 -6.45 10.62
C ALA A 79 18.05 -5.40 9.51
N PRO A 80 16.97 -4.61 9.55
CA PRO A 80 16.67 -3.64 8.50
C PRO A 80 17.70 -2.51 8.50
N SER A 81 18.22 -2.20 7.31
CA SER A 81 19.09 -1.05 7.12
C SER A 81 18.35 0.27 7.38
N ARG A 82 19.07 1.34 7.71
CA ARG A 82 18.48 2.68 7.88
C ARG A 82 17.69 3.14 6.64
N SER A 83 18.20 2.85 5.44
CA SER A 83 17.50 3.20 4.19
C SER A 83 16.19 2.42 4.04
N SER A 84 16.19 1.12 4.38
CA SER A 84 14.98 0.29 4.40
C SER A 84 13.94 0.86 5.36
N VAL A 85 14.33 1.19 6.59
CA VAL A 85 13.42 1.80 7.58
C VAL A 85 12.84 3.12 7.07
N LEU A 86 13.67 3.99 6.49
CA LEU A 86 13.21 5.26 5.94
C LEU A 86 12.25 5.09 4.75
N ALA A 87 12.47 4.08 3.91
CA ALA A 87 11.56 3.75 2.81
C ALA A 87 10.18 3.33 3.36
N ILE A 88 10.16 2.42 4.34
CA ILE A 88 8.93 1.97 5.00
C ILE A 88 8.18 3.15 5.62
N VAL A 89 8.87 3.97 6.42
CA VAL A 89 8.25 5.13 7.10
C VAL A 89 7.63 6.10 6.10
N ARG A 90 8.27 6.33 4.94
CA ARG A 90 7.75 7.20 3.87
C ARG A 90 6.54 6.61 3.15
N ALA A 91 6.43 5.29 3.09
CA ALA A 91 5.29 4.60 2.46
C ALA A 91 4.05 4.56 3.35
N LEU A 92 4.22 4.63 4.69
CA LEU A 92 3.10 4.58 5.61
C LEU A 92 2.21 5.82 5.45
N PRO A 93 0.88 5.66 5.36
CA PRO A 93 -0.03 6.78 5.37
C PRO A 93 0.14 7.56 6.68
N VAL A 94 0.20 8.87 6.56
CA VAL A 94 0.16 9.79 7.70
C VAL A 94 -1.29 10.16 7.94
N TRP A 95 -1.77 9.97 9.17
CA TRP A 95 -3.08 10.47 9.54
C TRP A 95 -3.00 11.99 9.64
N SER A 96 -3.67 12.68 8.73
CA SER A 96 -3.95 14.10 8.87
C SER A 96 -5.44 14.25 9.14
N PRO A 97 -5.87 14.53 10.40
CA PRO A 97 -7.24 14.92 10.64
C PRO A 97 -7.49 16.22 9.87
N ARG A 98 -8.46 16.17 8.95
CA ARG A 98 -9.06 17.37 8.36
C ARG A 98 -10.36 17.65 9.09
#